data_AF-A0A1Y5RP53-F1
#
_entry.id   AF-A0A1Y5RP53-F1
#
_cell.length_a   1.000
_cell.length_b   1.000
_cell.length_c   1.000
_cell.angle_alpha   90.00
_cell.angle_beta   90.00
_cell.angle_gamma   90.00
#
_symmetry.space_group_name_H-M   'P 1'
#
loop_
_entity.id
_entity.type
_entity.pdbx_description
1 polymer ?
#
loop_
_entity_poly.entity_id
_entity_poly.type
_entity_poly.pdbx_seq_one_letter_code
_entity_poly.pdbx_strand_id
1 'polypeptide(L)'
;MSGRAPRFPANFDVVLRKGPEMYPSTICNISVGGACLIGVDDFSKGETMTVDYAFGQTRATVTWKTGKMAGVKFDDKLSDSGLQFIRASQSYAS
;
A
#
# COMPACT_ATOMS: atom_id res chain seq x y z
N MET A 1 -0.52 -20.78 -16.35
CA MET A 1 -0.86 -19.35 -16.22
C MET A 1 -0.91 -19.00 -14.73
N SER A 2 0.09 -18.30 -14.18
CA SER A 2 -0.06 -17.78 -12.81
C SER A 2 -1.00 -16.57 -12.88
N GLY A 3 -2.26 -16.74 -12.46
CA GLY A 3 -3.22 -15.65 -12.43
C GLY A 3 -2.71 -14.48 -11.59
N ARG A 4 -3.10 -13.25 -11.96
CA ARG A 4 -2.87 -12.08 -11.12
C ARG A 4 -3.50 -12.33 -9.76
N ALA A 5 -2.75 -12.08 -8.68
CA ALA A 5 -3.28 -12.25 -7.32
C ALA A 5 -4.58 -11.44 -7.15
N PRO A 6 -5.61 -12.01 -6.47
CA PRO A 6 -6.87 -11.31 -6.25
C PRO A 6 -6.62 -10.01 -5.47
N ARG A 7 -7.40 -8.98 -5.80
CA ARG A 7 -7.41 -7.71 -5.07
C ARG A 7 -8.68 -7.61 -4.26
N PHE A 8 -8.55 -7.07 -3.05
CA PHE A 8 -9.63 -6.89 -2.11
C PHE A 8 -9.77 -5.41 -1.78
N PRO A 9 -11.00 -4.89 -1.62
CA PRO A 9 -11.22 -3.58 -1.04
C PRO A 9 -10.56 -3.48 0.33
N ALA A 10 -10.04 -2.30 0.64
CA ALA A 10 -9.49 -1.97 1.95
C ALA A 10 -9.75 -0.48 2.23
N ASN A 11 -9.69 -0.11 3.50
CA ASN A 11 -9.64 1.28 3.93
C ASN A 11 -8.76 1.31 5.17
N PHE A 12 -7.44 1.34 4.94
CA PHE A 12 -6.46 1.11 5.98
C PHE A 12 -5.36 2.18 5.91
N ASP A 13 -5.22 2.93 7.00
CA ASP A 13 -4.24 4.00 7.07
C ASP A 13 -2.82 3.47 7.26
N VAL A 14 -1.91 4.10 6.53
CA VAL A 14 -0.48 3.77 6.49
C VAL A 14 0.34 5.03 6.48
N VAL A 15 1.61 4.89 6.83
CA VAL A 15 2.61 5.95 6.66
C VAL A 15 3.58 5.52 5.56
N LEU A 16 3.74 6.36 4.55
CA LEU A 16 4.73 6.16 3.50
C LEU A 16 6.02 6.84 3.94
N ARG A 17 7.15 6.15 3.83
CA ARG A 17 8.47 6.69 4.16
C ARG A 17 9.36 6.77 2.93
N LYS A 18 9.97 7.95 2.73
CA LYS A 18 10.98 8.24 1.71
C LYS A 18 12.17 8.92 2.39
N GLY A 19 13.19 8.14 2.72
CA GLY A 19 14.28 8.63 3.58
C GLY A 19 13.74 9.07 4.96
N PRO A 20 13.99 10.32 5.40
CA PRO A 20 13.49 10.84 6.67
C PRO A 20 12.03 11.33 6.61
N GLU A 21 11.45 11.49 5.41
CA GLU A 21 10.12 12.06 5.23
C GLU A 21 9.03 11.01 5.42
N MET A 22 7.92 11.43 6.04
CA MET A 22 6.75 10.59 6.33
C MET A 22 5.49 11.23 5.73
N TYR A 23 4.71 10.45 5.00
CA TYR A 23 3.48 10.91 4.34
C TYR A 23 2.30 10.03 4.78
N PRO A 24 1.25 10.59 5.39
CA PRO A 24 0.05 9.83 5.69
C PRO A 24 -0.66 9.43 4.39
N SER A 25 -1.10 8.18 4.31
CA SER A 25 -1.75 7.63 3.12
C SER A 25 -2.76 6.55 3.52
N THR A 26 -3.64 6.18 2.61
CA THR A 26 -4.64 5.13 2.84
C THR A 26 -4.57 4.09 1.73
N ILE A 27 -4.53 2.81 2.11
CA ILE A 27 -4.71 1.67 1.21
C ILE A 27 -6.20 1.54 0.89
N CYS A 28 -6.59 1.72 -0.37
CA CYS A 28 -7.98 1.58 -0.82
C CYS A 28 -8.30 0.21 -1.47
N ASN A 29 -7.28 -0.51 -1.92
CA ASN A 29 -7.39 -1.93 -2.26
C ASN A 29 -6.01 -2.60 -2.21
N ILE A 30 -6.00 -3.91 -1.96
CA ILE A 30 -4.77 -4.66 -1.70
C ILE A 30 -4.81 -6.09 -2.25
N SER A 31 -3.64 -6.59 -2.61
CA SER A 31 -3.34 -7.99 -2.89
C SER A 31 -2.07 -8.38 -2.17
N VAL A 32 -1.74 -9.67 -2.13
CA VAL A 32 -0.46 -10.14 -1.54
C VAL A 32 0.78 -9.50 -2.15
N GLY A 33 0.73 -9.00 -3.40
CA GLY A 33 1.89 -8.44 -4.10
C GLY A 33 1.85 -6.92 -4.30
N GLY A 34 0.84 -6.22 -3.78
CA GLY A 34 0.76 -4.76 -3.95
C GLY A 34 -0.58 -4.16 -3.56
N ALA A 35 -0.58 -2.84 -3.46
CA ALA A 35 -1.71 -2.03 -2.99
C ALA A 35 -2.02 -0.88 -3.96
N CYS A 36 -3.20 -0.28 -3.80
CA CYS A 36 -3.55 1.02 -4.34
C CYS A 36 -3.62 1.99 -3.16
N LEU A 37 -2.89 3.08 -3.26
CA LEU A 37 -2.73 4.10 -2.23
C LEU A 37 -3.40 5.40 -2.66
N ILE A 38 -3.94 6.14 -1.70
CA ILE A 38 -4.41 7.52 -1.82
C ILE A 38 -3.52 8.41 -0.94
N GLY A 39 -3.15 9.62 -1.39
CA GLY A 39 -2.29 10.53 -0.63
C GLY A 39 -0.79 10.32 -0.93
N VAL A 40 -0.47 10.17 -2.21
CA VAL A 40 0.87 9.85 -2.74
C VAL A 40 1.40 10.98 -3.63
N ASP A 41 1.11 12.23 -3.25
CA ASP A 41 1.39 13.41 -4.06
C ASP A 41 2.90 13.56 -4.33
N ASP A 42 3.76 13.22 -3.37
CA ASP A 42 5.22 13.34 -3.42
C ASP A 42 5.95 12.16 -4.08
N PHE A 43 5.20 11.20 -4.64
CA PHE A 43 5.77 10.03 -5.29
C PHE A 43 5.56 10.03 -6.80
N SER A 44 6.57 9.56 -7.54
CA SER A 44 6.52 9.37 -9.00
C SER A 44 6.58 7.89 -9.39
N LYS A 45 6.10 7.54 -10.59
CA LYS A 45 6.21 6.18 -11.12
C LYS A 45 7.69 5.75 -11.16
N GLY A 46 7.97 4.55 -10.67
CA GLY A 46 9.32 3.99 -10.56
C GLY A 46 10.01 4.30 -9.24
N GLU A 47 9.52 5.24 -8.43
CA GLU A 47 10.09 5.51 -7.11
C GLU A 47 9.77 4.40 -6.11
N THR A 48 10.69 4.20 -5.18
CA THR A 48 10.57 3.25 -4.08
C THR A 48 10.20 3.96 -2.78
N MET A 49 9.42 3.29 -1.94
CA MET A 49 9.04 3.76 -0.61
C MET A 49 8.96 2.58 0.36
N THR A 50 8.97 2.88 1.65
CA THR A 50 8.53 1.93 2.68
C THR A 50 7.09 2.26 3.04
N VAL A 51 6.19 1.27 2.93
CA VAL A 51 4.82 1.36 3.43
C VAL A 51 4.81 0.81 4.85
N ASP A 52 4.56 1.69 5.81
CA ASP A 52 4.52 1.39 7.23
C ASP A 52 3.08 1.26 7.72
N TYR A 53 2.81 0.20 8.48
CA TYR A 53 1.50 -0.12 9.02
C TYR A 53 1.64 -0.66 10.45
N ALA A 54 0.56 -0.64 11.23
CA ALA A 54 0.58 -0.88 12.68
C ALA A 54 1.31 -2.16 13.15
N PHE A 55 1.44 -3.17 12.29
CA PHE A 55 2.03 -4.48 12.60
C PHE A 55 3.25 -4.82 11.73
N GLY A 56 3.80 -3.86 10.97
CA GLY A 56 5.00 -4.10 10.17
C GLY A 56 5.23 -3.08 9.06
N GLN A 57 6.18 -3.38 8.20
CA GLN A 57 6.53 -2.54 7.06
C GLN A 57 6.83 -3.40 5.83
N THR A 58 6.59 -2.87 4.64
CA THR A 58 7.05 -3.48 3.39
C THR A 58 7.64 -2.43 2.45
N ARG A 59 8.69 -2.79 1.72
CA ARG A 59 9.20 -1.95 0.63
C ARG A 59 8.31 -2.10 -0.59
N ALA A 60 8.08 -1.00 -1.30
CA ALA A 60 7.22 -0.97 -2.46
C ALA A 60 7.74 -0.02 -3.52
N THR A 61 7.44 -0.34 -4.78
CA THR A 61 7.74 0.50 -5.95
C THR A 61 6.44 1.02 -6.58
N VAL A 62 6.37 2.30 -6.92
CA VAL A 62 5.24 2.88 -7.66
C VAL A 62 5.22 2.33 -9.09
N THR A 63 4.13 1.67 -9.45
CA THR A 63 3.92 1.09 -10.79
C THR A 63 3.11 1.99 -11.72
N TRP A 64 2.22 2.81 -11.16
CA TRP A 64 1.45 3.82 -11.87
C TRP A 64 0.98 4.89 -10.89
N LYS A 65 0.68 6.10 -11.40
CA LYS A 65 0.07 7.20 -10.66
C LYS A 65 -1.02 7.84 -11.52
N THR A 66 -2.16 8.17 -10.91
CA THR A 66 -3.20 8.99 -11.53
C THR A 66 -3.83 9.89 -10.45
N GLY A 67 -3.72 11.21 -10.63
CA GLY A 67 -4.09 12.17 -9.60
C GLY A 67 -3.42 11.85 -8.26
N LYS A 68 -4.24 11.74 -7.20
CA LYS A 68 -3.79 11.42 -5.83
C LYS A 68 -3.65 9.92 -5.55
N MET A 69 -3.84 9.07 -6.56
CA MET A 69 -3.77 7.62 -6.43
C MET A 69 -2.51 7.06 -7.06
N ALA A 70 -1.93 6.03 -6.44
CA ALA A 70 -0.88 5.23 -7.05
C ALA A 70 -1.06 3.76 -6.76
N GLY A 71 -0.71 2.94 -7.75
CA GLY A 71 -0.53 1.51 -7.55
C GLY A 71 0.91 1.22 -7.19
N VAL A 72 1.12 0.52 -6.09
CA VAL A 72 2.45 0.07 -5.66
C VAL A 72 2.56 -1.45 -5.76
N LYS A 73 3.75 -1.92 -6.14
CA LYS A 73 4.14 -3.33 -6.08
C LYS A 73 5.04 -3.52 -4.87
N PHE A 74 4.74 -4.50 -4.03
CA PHE A 74 5.62 -4.85 -2.91
C PHE A 74 6.83 -5.63 -3.41
N ASP A 75 7.99 -5.37 -2.80
CA ASP A 75 9.22 -6.12 -3.08
C ASP A 75 9.04 -7.58 -2.64
N ASP A 76 8.51 -7.76 -1.42
CA ASP A 76 8.15 -9.05 -0.84
C ASP A 76 6.63 -9.17 -0.71
N LYS A 77 6.11 -10.39 -0.91
CA LYS A 77 4.68 -10.64 -0.73
C LYS A 77 4.31 -10.49 0.74
N LEU A 78 3.13 -9.94 1.00
CA LEU A 78 2.51 -10.03 2.31
C LEU A 78 2.22 -11.49 2.66
N SER A 79 2.31 -11.82 3.95
CA SER A 79 1.71 -13.04 4.46
C SER A 79 0.18 -12.99 4.34
N ASP A 80 -0.45 -14.16 4.33
CA ASP A 80 -1.92 -14.24 4.32
C ASP A 80 -2.54 -13.56 5.55
N SER A 81 -1.87 -13.65 6.70
CA SER A 81 -2.29 -12.96 7.92
C SER A 81 -2.21 -11.43 7.79
N GLY A 82 -1.15 -10.90 7.19
CA GLY A 82 -0.99 -9.47 6.98
C GLY A 82 -2.01 -8.92 5.97
N LEU A 83 -2.27 -9.66 4.89
CA LEU A 83 -3.33 -9.33 3.95
C LEU A 83 -4.70 -9.34 4.63
N GLN A 84 -5.01 -10.36 5.43
CA GLN A 84 -6.29 -10.47 6.11
C GLN A 84 -6.48 -9.36 7.15
N PHE A 85 -5.43 -8.96 7.85
CA PHE A 85 -5.50 -7.86 8.81
C PHE A 85 -5.86 -6.55 8.11
N ILE A 86 -5.13 -6.16 7.06
CA ILE A 86 -5.40 -4.90 6.31
C ILE A 86 -6.82 -4.90 5.73
N ARG A 87 -7.32 -6.06 5.31
CA ARG A 87 -8.68 -6.20 4.77
C ARG A 87 -9.76 -6.07 5.83
N ALA A 88 -9.53 -6.60 7.04
CA ALA A 88 -10.52 -6.64 8.11
C ALA A 88 -10.57 -5.35 8.92
N SER A 89 -9.44 -4.64 9.01
CA SER A 89 -9.33 -3.36 9.69
C SER A 89 -9.92 -2.25 8.81
N GLN A 90 -11.14 -1.80 9.14
CA GLN A 90 -11.65 -0.54 8.62
C GLN A 90 -11.09 0.60 9.47
N SER A 91 -10.51 1.62 8.83
CA SER A 91 -10.28 2.91 9.46
C SER A 91 -11.63 3.51 9.86
N TYR A 92 -11.93 3.53 11.17
CA TYR A 92 -13.01 4.35 11.70
C TYR A 92 -12.50 5.79 11.68
N ALA A 93 -13.12 6.63 10.85
CA ALA A 93 -12.92 8.07 10.95
C ALA A 93 -13.39 8.51 12.34
N SER A 94 -12.44 8.91 13.18
CA SER A 94 -12.68 9.61 14.45
C SER A 94 -13.07 11.06 14.21
#